data_AF-A0A9P4UU35-F1
#
_entry.id   AF-A0A9P4UU35-F1
#
_cell.length_a   1.000
_cell.length_b   1.000
_cell.length_c   1.000
_cell.angle_alpha   90.00
_cell.angle_beta   90.00
_cell.angle_gamma   90.00
#
_symmetry.space_group_name_H-M   'P 1'
#
loop_
_entity.id
_entity.type
_entity.pdbx_description
1 polymer ?
#
loop_
_entity_poly.entity_id
_entity_poly.type
_entity_poly.pdbx_seq_one_letter_code
_entity_poly.pdbx_strand_id
1 'polypeptide(L)'
;MDSSPQLNYLFKKMADANPTQLPTPAACTADFCLIPLGTPTASVSKEVAAVQRLLKTCGLRYQMHSAGTTLEGSWEDCMRVIGQCHSMLHANGVVRIQSDIRVGSRTDKKQSFHDKVAAVEKLLAEDGKEGKKVEEDEEKDHLR
;
A
#
# COMPACT_ATOMS: atom_id res chain seq x y z
N MET A 1 1.84 18.37 9.78
CA MET A 1 0.39 18.10 9.80
C MET A 1 -0.05 18.53 11.18
N ASP A 2 -0.94 19.50 11.27
CA ASP A 2 -1.40 20.07 12.53
C ASP A 2 -2.20 18.99 13.29
N SER A 3 -1.70 18.57 14.45
CA SER A 3 -2.34 17.57 15.33
C SER A 3 -3.04 18.24 16.51
N SER A 4 -3.39 19.52 16.38
CA SER A 4 -3.98 20.29 17.48
C SER A 4 -5.31 19.67 17.96
N PRO A 5 -5.59 19.73 19.28
CA PRO A 5 -6.86 19.28 19.85
C PRO A 5 -8.09 19.97 19.23
N GLN A 6 -7.92 21.19 18.73
CA GLN A 6 -8.96 22.00 18.08
C GLN A 6 -9.35 21.42 16.72
N LEU A 7 -8.37 20.98 15.93
CA LEU A 7 -8.62 20.31 14.66
C LEU A 7 -9.36 18.99 14.89
N ASN A 8 -8.90 18.18 15.86
CA ASN A 8 -9.57 16.93 16.24
C ASN A 8 -11.01 17.14 16.72
N TYR A 9 -11.27 18.21 17.48
CA TYR A 9 -12.62 18.58 17.92
C TYR A 9 -13.52 18.97 16.74
N LEU A 10 -13.00 19.75 15.79
CA LEU A 10 -13.74 20.17 14.60
C LEU A 10 -14.10 18.97 13.72
N PHE A 11 -13.14 18.06 13.51
CA PHE A 11 -13.36 16.79 12.81
C PHE A 11 -14.47 15.96 13.45
N LYS A 12 -14.46 15.82 14.78
CA LYS A 12 -15.49 15.08 15.51
C LYS A 12 -16.86 15.74 15.36
N LYS A 13 -16.94 17.06 15.51
CA LYS A 13 -18.19 17.81 15.36
C LYS A 13 -18.75 17.76 13.92
N MET A 14 -17.88 17.76 12.91
CA MET A 14 -18.27 17.57 11.50
C MET A 14 -18.78 16.14 11.24
N ALA A 15 -18.13 15.12 11.83
CA ALA A 15 -18.57 13.73 11.73
C ALA A 15 -19.99 13.52 12.26
N ASP A 16 -20.30 14.16 13.38
CA ASP A 16 -21.60 14.03 14.05
C ASP A 16 -22.73 14.80 13.33
N ALA A 17 -22.40 15.88 12.60
CA ALA A 17 -23.39 16.77 11.98
C ALA A 17 -23.62 16.52 10.48
N ASN A 18 -22.58 16.13 9.74
CA ASN A 18 -22.70 15.86 8.30
C ASN A 18 -21.61 14.87 7.83
N PRO A 19 -21.83 13.55 8.02
CA PRO A 19 -20.81 12.54 7.77
C PRO A 19 -20.33 12.46 6.32
N THR A 20 -21.10 13.01 5.36
CA THR A 20 -20.73 13.04 3.94
C THR A 20 -19.68 14.09 3.59
N GLN A 21 -19.35 15.01 4.50
CA GLN A 21 -18.38 16.09 4.30
C GLN A 21 -17.04 15.86 4.99
N LEU A 22 -16.83 14.67 5.57
CA LEU A 22 -15.56 14.33 6.19
C LEU A 22 -14.45 14.26 5.12
N PRO A 23 -13.33 15.00 5.30
CA PRO A 23 -12.23 14.89 4.37
C PRO A 23 -11.52 13.56 4.57
N THR A 24 -10.87 13.09 3.52
CA THR A 24 -10.15 11.82 3.55
C THR A 24 -8.75 12.00 4.18
N PRO A 25 -8.06 10.91 4.57
CA PRO A 25 -6.72 11.02 5.11
C PRO A 25 -5.74 11.70 4.14
N ALA A 26 -4.94 12.65 4.64
CA ALA A 26 -3.98 13.40 3.82
C ALA A 26 -2.91 12.54 3.13
N ALA A 27 -2.68 11.31 3.60
CA ALA A 27 -1.78 10.35 2.99
C ALA A 27 -2.23 8.91 3.24
N CYS A 28 -1.93 8.01 2.30
CA CYS A 28 -2.15 6.59 2.44
C CYS A 28 -1.08 5.76 1.73
N THR A 29 -1.00 4.49 2.12
CA THR A 29 -0.39 3.42 1.33
C THR A 29 -1.52 2.53 0.83
N ALA A 30 -1.66 2.41 -0.49
CA ALA A 30 -2.72 1.62 -1.12
C ALA A 30 -2.10 0.50 -1.97
N ASP A 31 -2.31 -0.74 -1.57
CA ASP A 31 -1.94 -1.90 -2.35
C ASP A 31 -3.14 -2.40 -3.14
N PHE A 32 -3.04 -2.44 -4.47
CA PHE A 32 -4.13 -2.85 -5.33
C PHE A 32 -3.76 -3.99 -6.27
N CYS A 33 -4.72 -4.89 -6.47
CA CYS A 33 -4.68 -5.95 -7.47
C CYS A 33 -5.83 -5.75 -8.46
N LEU A 34 -5.52 -5.54 -9.74
CA LEU A 34 -6.49 -5.30 -10.80
C LEU A 34 -6.63 -6.56 -11.66
N ILE A 35 -7.87 -7.06 -11.77
CA ILE A 35 -8.21 -8.33 -12.41
C ILE A 35 -9.23 -8.07 -13.54
N PRO A 36 -8.78 -8.05 -14.81
CA PRO A 36 -9.68 -8.06 -15.96
C PRO A 36 -10.53 -9.35 -15.98
N LEU A 37 -11.82 -9.23 -16.26
CA LEU A 37 -12.75 -10.35 -16.34
C LEU A 37 -13.37 -10.43 -17.74
N GLY A 38 -13.54 -11.65 -18.26
CA GLY A 38 -14.12 -11.89 -19.57
C GLY A 38 -13.18 -11.60 -20.74
N THR A 39 -11.86 -11.59 -20.52
CA THR A 39 -10.86 -11.51 -21.58
C THR A 39 -10.89 -12.79 -22.43
N PRO A 40 -10.50 -12.74 -23.73
CA PRO A 40 -10.49 -13.92 -24.60
C PRO A 40 -9.56 -15.05 -24.14
N THR A 41 -8.59 -14.74 -23.27
CA THR A 41 -7.64 -15.71 -22.70
C THR A 41 -7.49 -15.49 -21.20
N ALA A 42 -7.00 -16.49 -20.49
CA ALA A 42 -6.69 -16.40 -19.06
C ALA A 42 -5.49 -15.48 -18.75
N SER A 43 -4.64 -15.18 -19.72
CA SER A 43 -3.49 -14.29 -19.52
C SER A 43 -3.94 -12.83 -19.52
N VAL A 44 -3.51 -12.09 -18.49
CA VAL A 44 -3.82 -10.65 -18.30
C VAL A 44 -2.55 -9.78 -18.26
N SER A 45 -1.41 -10.33 -18.68
CA SER A 45 -0.11 -9.66 -18.57
C SER A 45 -0.01 -8.38 -19.41
N LYS A 46 -0.75 -8.30 -20.53
CA LYS A 46 -0.79 -7.13 -21.40
C LYS A 46 -1.49 -5.95 -20.71
N GLU A 47 -2.59 -6.22 -20.02
CA GLU A 47 -3.37 -5.27 -19.24
C GLU A 47 -2.56 -4.77 -18.04
N VAL A 48 -1.93 -5.69 -17.30
CA VAL A 48 -1.04 -5.33 -16.18
C VAL A 48 0.15 -4.48 -16.68
N ALA A 49 0.74 -4.82 -17.82
CA ALA A 49 1.81 -4.00 -18.41
C ALA A 49 1.33 -2.60 -18.81
N ALA A 50 0.09 -2.46 -19.31
CA ALA A 50 -0.49 -1.14 -19.60
C ALA A 50 -0.66 -0.31 -18.32
N VAL A 51 -1.15 -0.93 -17.23
CA VAL A 51 -1.25 -0.29 -15.91
C VAL A 51 0.12 0.21 -15.44
N GLN A 52 1.16 -0.62 -15.53
CA GLN A 52 2.51 -0.20 -15.13
C GLN A 52 3.06 0.95 -15.97
N ARG A 53 2.73 1.03 -17.26
CA ARG A 53 3.12 2.17 -18.12
C ARG A 53 2.42 3.45 -17.68
N LEU A 54 1.15 3.40 -17.28
CA LEU A 54 0.42 4.54 -16.74
C LEU A 54 1.00 4.98 -15.38
N LEU A 55 1.34 4.05 -14.50
CA LEU A 55 1.94 4.37 -13.20
C LEU A 55 3.29 5.09 -13.32
N LYS A 56 4.09 4.78 -14.36
CA LYS A 56 5.34 5.51 -14.65
C LYS A 56 5.14 7.01 -14.88
N THR A 57 3.96 7.45 -15.31
CA THR A 57 3.67 8.85 -15.63
C THR A 57 2.81 9.54 -14.56
N CYS A 58 2.36 8.82 -13.53
CA CYS A 58 1.39 9.35 -12.56
C CYS A 58 2.00 10.25 -11.46
N GLY A 59 3.33 10.27 -11.32
CA GLY A 59 4.04 11.07 -10.33
C GLY A 59 3.99 10.54 -8.88
N LEU A 60 3.34 9.39 -8.65
CA LEU A 60 3.32 8.73 -7.34
C LEU A 60 4.50 7.77 -7.18
N ARG A 61 4.93 7.54 -5.94
CA ARG A 61 5.82 6.43 -5.62
C ARG A 61 5.01 5.14 -5.67
N TYR A 62 5.56 4.14 -6.34
CA TYR A 62 4.91 2.85 -6.46
C TYR A 62 5.91 1.71 -6.54
N GLN A 63 5.46 0.50 -6.24
CA GLN A 63 6.24 -0.73 -6.35
C GLN A 63 5.33 -1.88 -6.79
N MET A 64 5.66 -2.49 -7.93
CA MET A 64 4.99 -3.70 -8.40
C MET A 64 5.59 -4.92 -7.68
N HIS A 65 4.73 -5.91 -7.41
CA HIS A 65 5.11 -7.23 -6.93
C HIS A 65 4.21 -8.29 -7.58
N SER A 66 4.38 -9.56 -7.21
CA SER A 66 3.70 -10.70 -7.86
C SER A 66 2.17 -10.67 -7.78
N ALA A 67 1.60 -9.98 -6.79
CA ALA A 67 0.18 -10.03 -6.45
C ALA A 67 -0.52 -8.66 -6.55
N GLY A 68 0.15 -7.65 -7.10
CA GLY A 68 -0.41 -6.31 -7.14
C GLY A 68 0.64 -5.22 -7.33
N THR A 69 0.23 -4.00 -7.00
CA THR A 69 1.09 -2.83 -6.98
C THR A 69 0.74 -1.94 -5.80
N THR A 70 1.75 -1.59 -5.03
CA THR A 70 1.62 -0.68 -3.90
C THR A 70 1.86 0.75 -4.37
N LEU A 71 0.96 1.67 -4.02
CA LEU A 71 1.04 3.11 -4.24
C LEU A 71 1.23 3.85 -2.91
N GLU A 72 1.94 4.98 -2.95
CA GLU A 72 2.08 5.90 -1.82
C GLU A 72 1.88 7.34 -2.26
N GLY A 73 0.98 8.05 -1.57
CA GLY A 73 0.57 9.40 -1.93
C GLY A 73 -0.56 9.93 -1.05
N SER A 74 -1.24 10.98 -1.51
CA SER A 74 -2.52 11.41 -0.94
C SER A 74 -3.60 10.34 -1.18
N TRP A 75 -4.63 10.30 -0.34
CA TRP A 75 -5.73 9.37 -0.55
C TRP A 75 -6.40 9.60 -1.91
N GLU A 76 -6.66 10.86 -2.24
CA GLU A 76 -7.27 11.29 -3.49
C GLU A 76 -6.44 10.87 -4.70
N ASP A 77 -5.11 11.09 -4.68
CA ASP A 77 -4.26 10.73 -5.81
C ASP A 77 -4.15 9.22 -6.01
N CYS A 78 -3.99 8.46 -4.93
CA CYS A 78 -3.94 7.00 -4.99
C CYS A 78 -5.23 6.43 -5.60
N MET A 79 -6.39 6.85 -5.08
CA MET A 79 -7.68 6.35 -5.57
C MET A 79 -7.99 6.84 -6.99
N ARG A 80 -7.62 8.08 -7.31
CA ARG A 80 -7.74 8.64 -8.67
C ARG A 80 -6.93 7.83 -9.67
N VAL A 81 -5.66 7.52 -9.36
CA VAL A 81 -4.80 6.74 -10.26
C VAL A 81 -5.32 5.31 -10.44
N ILE A 82 -5.80 4.66 -9.38
CA ILE A 82 -6.46 3.34 -9.50
C ILE A 82 -7.68 3.43 -10.42
N GLY A 83 -8.52 4.46 -10.28
CA GLY A 83 -9.65 4.71 -11.18
C GLY A 83 -9.22 4.95 -12.62
N GLN A 84 -8.14 5.70 -12.86
CA GLN A 84 -7.60 5.93 -14.20
C GLN A 84 -7.11 4.63 -14.85
N CYS A 85 -6.53 3.70 -14.08
CA CYS A 85 -6.18 2.37 -14.57
C CYS A 85 -7.42 1.62 -15.08
N HIS A 86 -8.54 1.68 -14.36
CA HIS A 86 -9.81 1.09 -14.81
C HIS A 86 -10.30 1.74 -16.10
N SER A 87 -10.39 3.07 -16.14
CA SER A 87 -10.86 3.80 -17.32
C SER A 87 -10.03 3.51 -18.57
N MET A 88 -8.70 3.47 -18.43
CA MET A 88 -7.79 3.13 -19.52
C MET A 88 -8.02 1.71 -20.04
N LEU A 89 -8.18 0.73 -19.15
CA LEU A 89 -8.41 -0.66 -19.58
C LEU A 89 -9.79 -0.85 -20.22
N HIS A 90 -10.81 -0.14 -19.74
CA HIS A 90 -12.10 -0.08 -20.41
C HIS A 90 -11.99 0.52 -21.82
N ALA A 91 -11.21 1.59 -22.01
CA ALA A 91 -10.94 2.15 -23.34
C ALA A 91 -10.20 1.17 -24.26
N ASN A 92 -9.43 0.23 -23.70
CA ASN A 92 -8.76 -0.83 -24.45
C ASN A 92 -9.65 -2.08 -24.70
N GLY A 93 -10.94 -2.02 -24.36
CA GLY A 93 -11.91 -3.07 -24.65
C GLY A 93 -12.14 -4.08 -23.52
N VAL A 94 -11.53 -3.90 -22.34
CA VAL A 94 -11.86 -4.73 -21.16
C VAL A 94 -13.24 -4.33 -20.66
N VAL A 95 -14.22 -5.24 -20.73
CA VAL A 95 -15.61 -4.90 -20.36
C VAL A 95 -15.81 -4.86 -18.85
N ARG A 96 -15.12 -5.71 -18.09
CA ARG A 96 -15.28 -5.81 -16.64
C ARG A 96 -13.94 -5.92 -15.94
N ILE A 97 -13.78 -5.19 -14.85
CA ILE A 97 -12.59 -5.22 -14.00
C ILE A 97 -13.05 -5.42 -12.56
N GLN A 98 -12.42 -6.37 -11.87
CA GLN A 98 -12.51 -6.48 -10.42
C GLN A 98 -11.19 -5.97 -9.83
N SER A 99 -11.26 -5.29 -8.68
CA SER A 99 -10.04 -4.94 -7.95
C SER A 99 -10.16 -5.23 -6.48
N ASP A 100 -9.09 -5.76 -5.90
CA ASP A 100 -8.88 -5.82 -4.46
C ASP A 100 -7.96 -4.66 -4.07
N ILE A 101 -8.33 -3.91 -3.02
CA ILE A 101 -7.55 -2.77 -2.55
C ILE A 101 -7.42 -2.86 -1.04
N ARG A 102 -6.19 -2.98 -0.56
CA ARG A 102 -5.84 -2.84 0.85
C ARG A 102 -5.20 -1.47 1.05
N VAL A 103 -5.89 -0.59 1.78
CA VAL A 103 -5.41 0.77 2.02
C VAL A 103 -5.25 1.03 3.51
N GLY A 104 -4.14 1.64 3.88
CA GLY A 104 -3.85 2.05 5.25
C GLY A 104 -3.46 3.51 5.34
N SER A 105 -3.90 4.17 6.40
CA SER A 105 -3.46 5.52 6.80
C SER A 105 -3.11 5.51 8.29
N ARG A 106 -2.28 6.46 8.71
CA ARG A 106 -1.86 6.62 10.11
C ARG A 106 -1.59 8.10 10.41
N THR A 107 -1.79 8.52 11.66
CA THR A 107 -1.67 9.92 12.09
C THR A 107 -0.46 10.18 12.98
N ASP A 108 0.19 9.13 13.49
CA ASP A 108 1.27 9.20 14.48
C ASP A 108 2.66 9.43 13.86
N LYS A 109 2.92 8.89 12.65
CA LYS A 109 4.19 9.11 11.94
C LYS A 109 4.04 8.99 10.43
N LYS A 110 4.96 9.61 9.70
CA LYS A 110 5.17 9.33 8.27
C LYS A 110 5.98 8.05 8.12
N GLN A 111 5.51 7.15 7.27
CA GLN A 111 6.18 5.87 7.01
C GLN A 111 5.87 5.43 5.58
N SER A 112 6.90 5.13 4.81
CA SER A 112 6.76 4.58 3.47
C SER A 112 6.49 3.07 3.47
N PHE A 113 6.08 2.51 2.33
CA PHE A 113 5.95 1.06 2.21
C PHE A 113 7.30 0.32 2.33
N HIS A 114 8.41 0.96 1.93
CA HIS A 114 9.75 0.41 2.15
C HIS A 114 10.11 0.41 3.65
N ASP A 115 9.81 1.48 4.37
CA ASP A 115 10.05 1.56 5.82
C ASP A 115 9.25 0.50 6.59
N LYS A 116 8.08 0.09 6.08
CA LYS A 116 7.31 -1.01 6.67
C LYS A 116 8.02 -2.35 6.52
N VAL A 117 8.54 -2.64 5.33
CA VAL A 117 9.29 -3.88 5.06
C VAL A 117 10.60 -3.89 5.86
N ALA A 118 11.38 -2.81 5.79
CA ALA A 118 12.65 -2.68 6.50
C ALA A 118 12.52 -2.83 8.02
N ALA A 119 11.41 -2.35 8.60
CA ALA A 119 11.14 -2.54 10.02
C ALA A 119 10.96 -4.03 10.40
N VAL A 120 10.30 -4.82 9.55
CA VAL A 120 10.15 -6.27 9.77
C VAL A 120 11.48 -6.98 9.55
N GLU A 121 12.20 -6.65 8.48
CA GLU A 121 13.51 -7.25 8.18
C GLU A 121 14.52 -7.01 9.30
N LYS A 122 14.49 -5.83 9.92
CA LYS A 122 15.33 -5.53 11.08
C LYS A 122 15.05 -6.48 12.25
N LEU A 123 13.78 -6.71 12.57
CA LEU A 123 13.39 -7.62 13.65
C LEU A 123 13.84 -9.06 13.35
N LEU A 124 13.60 -9.54 12.12
CA LEU A 124 14.04 -10.87 11.69
C LEU A 124 15.57 -11.04 11.77
N ALA A 125 16.33 -9.99 11.47
CA ALA A 125 17.78 -10.00 11.58
C ALA A 125 18.28 -9.97 13.04
N GLU A 126 17.47 -9.48 13.98
CA GLU A 126 17.75 -9.52 15.42
C GLU A 126 17.49 -10.93 15.98
N ASP A 127 16.38 -11.58 15.60
CA ASP A 127 16.07 -12.96 15.98
C ASP A 127 17.19 -13.94 15.59
N GLY A 128 17.76 -13.76 14.39
CA GLY A 128 18.87 -14.59 13.90
C GLY A 128 20.20 -14.37 14.64
N LYS A 129 20.37 -13.24 15.36
CA LYS A 129 21.56 -12.99 16.19
C LYS A 129 21.43 -13.58 17.59
N GLU A 130 20.21 -13.56 18.16
CA GLU A 130 19.95 -14.22 19.44
C GLU A 130 20.13 -15.74 19.33
N GLY A 131 19.65 -16.37 18.24
CA GLY A 131 19.87 -17.80 17.99
C GLY A 131 21.34 -18.21 17.93
N LYS A 132 22.18 -17.42 17.23
CA LYS A 132 23.63 -17.68 17.14
C LYS A 132 24.37 -17.51 18.46
N LYS A 133 23.92 -16.55 19.30
CA LYS A 133 24.53 -16.33 20.60
C LYS A 133 24.25 -17.48 21.56
N VAL A 134 23.06 -18.07 21.50
CA VAL A 134 22.69 -19.26 22.27
C VAL A 134 23.52 -20.48 21.83
N GLU A 135 23.67 -20.71 20.52
CA GLU A 135 24.49 -21.81 19.99
C GLU A 135 25.98 -21.66 20.38
N GLU A 136 26.55 -20.46 20.28
CA GLU A 136 27.95 -20.20 20.67
C GLU A 136 28.18 -20.31 22.19
N ASP A 137 27.18 -20.03 23.02
CA ASP A 137 27.25 -20.16 24.47
C ASP A 137 27.08 -21.64 24.90
N GLU A 138 26.22 -22.43 24.22
CA GLU A 138 26.07 -23.87 24.45
C GLU A 138 27.31 -24.68 24.00
N GLU A 139 27.94 -24.32 22.88
CA GLU A 139 29.16 -25.00 22.40
C GLU A 139 30.36 -24.74 23.33
N LYS A 140 30.42 -23.57 23.98
CA LYS A 140 31.44 -23.24 24.99
C LYS A 140 31.22 -23.94 26.32
N ASP A 141 29.97 -24.27 26.67
CA ASP A 141 29.65 -25.01 27.90
C ASP A 141 29.92 -26.52 27.73
N HIS A 142 29.73 -27.07 26.52
CA HIS A 142 30.07 -28.47 26.20
C HIS A 142 31.59 -28.74 26.07
N LEU A 143 32.41 -27.70 25.89
CA LEU A 143 33.88 -27.81 25.78
C LEU A 143 34.63 -27.61 27.11
N ARG A 144 33.91 -27.44 28.24
CA ARG A 144 34.46 -27.33 29.60
C ARG A 144 34.24 -28.61 30.41
#